data_AF-A0A2X3CTT2-F1
#
_entry.id   AF-A0A2X3CTT2-F1
#
_cell.length_a   1.000
_cell.length_b   1.000
_cell.length_c   1.000
_cell.angle_alpha   90.00
_cell.angle_beta   90.00
_cell.angle_gamma   90.00
#
_symmetry.space_group_name_H-M   'P 1'
#
loop_
_entity.id
_entity.type
_entity.pdbx_description
1 polymer ?
#
loop_
_entity_poly.entity_id
_entity_poly.type
_entity_poly.pdbx_seq_one_letter_code
_entity_poly.pdbx_strand_id
1 'polypeptide(L)'
;MMGHAWLKHREALLAVVIILMIGAIGSRAPSFVSPGNLVEMFNDTAILIILALGQMMVLLTKGIDLSMAANLALTGMIVALLNAHYPGIPVVALLALATLLGLLMGMINGLLVWRLGIPAICGDPGHHEHLSRHYLLAD
;
A
#
# COMPACT_ATOMS: atom_id res chain seq x y z
N MET A 1 40.01 20.80 4.14
CA MET A 1 38.69 21.25 4.65
C MET A 1 37.55 20.68 3.79
N MET A 2 37.37 19.36 3.78
CA MET A 2 36.34 18.66 2.98
C MET A 2 35.46 17.76 3.87
N GLY A 3 34.87 18.33 4.92
CA GLY A 3 34.11 17.56 5.92
C GLY A 3 32.58 17.61 5.78
N HIS A 4 32.02 18.63 5.13
CA HIS A 4 30.58 18.93 5.25
C HIS A 4 29.82 18.92 3.91
N ALA A 5 30.47 18.53 2.81
CA ALA A 5 29.82 18.49 1.49
C ALA A 5 28.72 17.41 1.42
N TRP A 6 28.84 16.34 2.21
CA TRP A 6 27.83 15.29 2.32
C TRP A 6 26.50 15.80 2.90
N LEU A 7 26.51 16.75 3.84
CA LEU A 7 25.30 17.33 4.44
C LEU A 7 24.49 18.23 3.49
N LYS A 8 25.01 18.53 2.30
CA LYS A 8 24.26 19.24 1.24
C LYS A 8 23.36 18.30 0.44
N HIS A 9 23.55 16.99 0.54
CA HIS A 9 22.75 15.98 -0.14
C HIS A 9 21.48 15.73 0.69
N ARG A 10 20.31 15.80 0.04
CA ARG A 10 19.00 15.67 0.72
C ARG A 10 18.88 14.29 1.37
N GLU A 11 19.47 13.29 0.76
CA GLU A 11 19.53 11.90 1.19
C GLU A 11 20.30 11.75 2.51
N ALA A 12 21.44 12.44 2.63
CA ALA A 12 22.23 12.43 3.86
C ALA A 12 21.50 13.11 5.01
N LEU A 13 20.80 14.22 4.72
CA LEU A 13 19.99 14.91 5.72
C LEU A 13 18.80 14.04 6.17
N LEU A 14 18.13 13.37 5.24
CA LEU A 14 17.05 12.41 5.55
C LEU A 14 17.56 11.24 6.40
N ALA A 15 18.72 10.67 6.08
CA ALA A 15 19.32 9.60 6.86
C ALA A 15 19.62 10.05 8.31
N VAL A 16 20.17 11.26 8.49
CA VAL A 16 20.42 11.83 9.82
C VAL A 16 19.12 12.03 10.60
N VAL A 17 18.07 12.55 9.94
CA VAL A 17 16.74 12.73 10.56
C VAL A 17 16.14 11.39 10.98
N ILE A 18 16.23 10.36 10.15
CA ILE A 18 15.73 9.02 10.46
C ILE A 18 16.47 8.44 11.67
N ILE A 19 17.80 8.52 11.71
CA ILE A 19 18.60 8.02 12.84
C ILE A 19 18.24 8.77 14.13
N LEU A 20 18.09 10.09 14.07
CA LEU A 20 17.65 10.90 15.22
C LEU A 20 16.25 10.51 15.70
N MET A 21 15.32 10.27 14.78
CA MET A 21 13.96 9.82 15.13
C MET A 21 13.96 8.43 15.77
N ILE A 22 14.71 7.47 15.22
CA ILE A 22 14.84 6.14 15.81
C ILE A 22 15.41 6.24 17.23
N GLY A 23 16.46 7.04 17.45
CA GLY A 23 17.05 7.23 18.77
C GLY A 23 16.10 7.92 19.75
N ALA A 24 15.41 8.99 19.32
CA ALA A 24 14.47 9.72 20.16
C ALA A 24 13.26 8.86 20.56
N ILE A 25 12.66 8.16 19.60
CA ILE A 25 11.50 7.29 19.84
C ILE A 25 11.92 6.07 20.65
N GLY A 26 13.03 5.42 20.29
CA GLY A 26 13.57 4.27 21.03
C GLY A 26 13.91 4.58 22.49
N SER A 27 14.32 5.81 22.79
CA SER A 27 14.56 6.25 24.18
C SER A 27 13.30 6.30 25.05
N ARG A 28 12.13 6.55 24.44
CA ARG A 28 10.84 6.60 25.13
C ARG A 28 10.04 5.31 25.04
N ALA A 29 10.24 4.54 23.97
CA ALA A 29 9.58 3.27 23.72
C ALA A 29 10.63 2.22 23.27
N PRO A 30 11.33 1.56 24.20
CA PRO A 30 12.36 0.57 23.86
C PRO A 30 11.82 -0.61 23.04
N SER A 31 10.53 -0.94 23.17
CA SER A 31 9.86 -1.96 22.37
C SER A 31 9.80 -1.61 20.88
N PHE A 32 9.77 -0.32 20.52
CA PHE A 32 9.75 0.15 19.14
C PHE A 32 10.98 -0.30 18.36
N VAL A 33 12.15 -0.27 19.00
CA VAL A 33 13.44 -0.68 18.40
C VAL A 33 13.79 -2.15 18.62
N SER A 34 12.88 -2.93 19.21
CA SER A 34 13.13 -4.36 19.43
C SER A 34 13.17 -5.12 18.09
N PRO A 35 14.02 -6.15 17.94
CA PRO A 35 14.15 -6.88 16.68
C PRO A 35 12.82 -7.45 16.16
N GLY A 36 11.94 -7.93 17.05
CA GLY A 36 10.63 -8.46 16.68
C GLY A 36 9.74 -7.37 16.05
N ASN A 37 9.66 -6.20 16.68
CA ASN A 37 8.85 -5.09 16.20
C ASN A 37 9.40 -4.53 14.87
N LEU A 38 10.73 -4.50 14.68
CA LEU A 38 11.33 -4.13 13.40
C LEU A 38 10.94 -5.11 12.29
N VAL A 39 11.05 -6.42 12.55
CA VAL A 39 10.68 -7.46 11.58
C VAL A 39 9.21 -7.35 11.18
N GLU A 40 8.31 -7.15 12.15
CA GLU A 40 6.88 -6.92 11.89
C GLU A 40 6.67 -5.68 11.01
N MET A 41 7.28 -4.54 11.36
CA MET A 41 7.20 -3.31 10.56
C MET A 41 7.72 -3.48 9.13
N PHE A 42 8.81 -4.22 8.93
CA PHE A 42 9.35 -4.51 7.60
C PHE A 42 8.43 -5.45 6.81
N ASN A 43 7.82 -6.45 7.45
CA ASN A 43 6.85 -7.34 6.81
C ASN A 43 5.63 -6.54 6.33
N ASP A 44 5.07 -5.66 7.15
CA ASP A 44 3.94 -4.80 6.78
C ASP A 44 4.29 -3.89 5.59
N THR A 45 5.51 -3.32 5.61
CA THR A 45 6.00 -2.48 4.52
C THR A 45 6.25 -3.27 3.23
N ALA A 46 6.78 -4.50 3.34
CA ALA A 46 7.04 -5.36 2.19
C ALA A 46 5.76 -5.69 1.43
N ILE A 47 4.66 -5.94 2.15
CA ILE A 47 3.34 -6.16 1.54
C ILE A 47 2.93 -4.95 0.69
N LEU A 48 3.06 -3.73 1.23
CA LEU A 48 2.72 -2.50 0.51
C LEU A 48 3.62 -2.28 -0.72
N ILE A 49 4.91 -2.59 -0.63
CA ILE A 49 5.84 -2.49 -1.77
C ILE A 49 5.44 -3.47 -2.88
N ILE A 50 5.16 -4.74 -2.54
CA ILE A 50 4.71 -5.75 -3.50
C ILE A 50 3.41 -5.30 -4.17
N LEU A 51 2.46 -4.78 -3.40
CA LEU A 51 1.22 -4.25 -3.95
C LEU A 51 1.47 -3.05 -4.88
N ALA A 52 2.32 -2.10 -4.49
CA ALA A 52 2.64 -0.94 -5.31
C ALA A 52 3.28 -1.33 -6.65
N LEU A 53 4.16 -2.34 -6.64
CA LEU A 53 4.75 -2.90 -7.85
C LEU A 53 3.69 -3.55 -8.76
N GLY A 54 2.74 -4.30 -8.19
CA GLY A 54 1.61 -4.85 -8.94
C GLY A 54 0.71 -3.76 -9.53
N GLN A 55 0.42 -2.73 -8.74
CA GLN A 55 -0.40 -1.58 -9.12
C GLN A 55 0.24 -0.73 -10.23
N MET A 56 1.56 -0.74 -10.37
CA MET A 56 2.26 -0.05 -11.45
C MET A 56 1.75 -0.47 -12.84
N MET A 57 1.48 -1.76 -13.05
CA MET A 57 0.92 -2.25 -14.33
C MET A 57 -0.48 -1.67 -14.61
N VAL A 58 -1.30 -1.50 -13.58
CA VAL A 58 -2.64 -0.91 -13.68
C VAL A 58 -2.55 0.58 -13.97
N LEU A 59 -1.64 1.29 -13.30
CA LEU A 59 -1.39 2.72 -13.55
C LEU A 59 -0.97 2.99 -15.00
N LEU A 60 -0.18 2.11 -15.61
CA LEU A 60 0.21 2.24 -17.02
C LEU A 60 -0.99 2.13 -17.98
N THR A 61 -2.05 1.42 -17.59
CA THR A 61 -3.31 1.36 -18.35
C THR A 61 -4.23 2.56 -18.13
N LYS A 62 -3.73 3.63 -17.48
CA LYS A 62 -4.47 4.84 -17.06
C LYS A 62 -5.59 4.58 -16.04
N GLY A 63 -5.54 3.44 -15.33
CA GLY A 63 -6.43 3.15 -14.20
C GLY A 63 -5.76 3.46 -12.86
N ILE A 64 -6.49 4.04 -11.92
CA ILE A 64 -6.07 4.11 -10.50
C ILE A 64 -7.00 3.19 -9.72
N ASP A 65 -6.48 2.10 -9.18
CA ASP A 65 -7.27 1.09 -8.47
C ASP A 65 -7.09 1.17 -6.94
N LEU A 66 -8.04 1.80 -6.24
CA LEU A 66 -8.05 1.81 -4.77
C LEU A 66 -8.60 0.49 -4.18
N SER A 67 -9.35 -0.28 -4.97
CA SER A 67 -9.98 -1.52 -4.52
C SER A 67 -8.96 -2.62 -4.21
N MET A 68 -7.77 -2.58 -4.81
CA MET A 68 -6.66 -3.50 -4.47
C MET A 68 -6.25 -3.42 -2.99
N ALA A 69 -6.24 -2.21 -2.39
CA ALA A 69 -5.95 -2.03 -0.97
C ALA A 69 -7.09 -2.57 -0.09
N ALA A 70 -8.34 -2.35 -0.48
CA ALA A 70 -9.50 -2.90 0.21
C ALA A 70 -9.53 -4.44 0.13
N ASN A 71 -9.16 -5.03 -1.01
CA ASN A 71 -9.05 -6.48 -1.20
C ASN A 71 -7.98 -7.09 -0.28
N LEU A 72 -6.81 -6.45 -0.18
CA LEU A 72 -5.76 -6.88 0.76
C LEU A 72 -6.31 -6.85 2.19
N ALA A 73 -6.91 -5.74 2.62
CA ALA A 73 -7.41 -5.59 3.98
C ALA A 73 -8.50 -6.61 4.32
N LEU A 74 -9.45 -6.83 3.42
CA LEU A 74 -10.52 -7.82 3.58
C LEU A 74 -9.96 -9.23 3.66
N THR A 75 -9.12 -9.62 2.70
CA THR A 75 -8.55 -10.97 2.63
C THR A 75 -7.66 -11.25 3.83
N GLY A 76 -6.81 -10.28 4.21
CA GLY A 76 -5.95 -10.36 5.38
C GLY A 76 -6.75 -10.48 6.67
N MET A 77 -7.83 -9.71 6.83
CA MET A 77 -8.70 -9.79 8.00
C MET A 77 -9.42 -11.14 8.09
N ILE A 78 -9.96 -11.67 6.98
CA ILE A 78 -10.60 -12.99 6.95
C ILE A 78 -9.60 -14.07 7.40
N VAL A 79 -8.39 -14.06 6.84
CA VAL A 79 -7.35 -15.05 7.17
C VAL A 79 -6.88 -14.90 8.62
N ALA A 80 -6.69 -13.67 9.09
CA ALA A 80 -6.27 -13.39 10.48
C ALA A 80 -7.33 -13.86 11.49
N LEU A 81 -8.61 -13.53 11.26
CA LEU A 81 -9.70 -13.97 12.11
C LEU A 81 -9.86 -15.48 12.09
N LEU A 82 -9.71 -16.12 10.93
CA LEU A 82 -9.82 -17.57 10.80
C LEU A 82 -8.69 -18.29 11.55
N ASN A 83 -7.45 -17.80 11.41
CA ASN A 83 -6.31 -18.31 12.16
C ASN A 83 -6.45 -18.10 13.67
N ALA A 84 -7.02 -16.96 14.10
CA ALA A 84 -7.25 -16.67 15.51
C ALA A 84 -8.33 -17.57 16.15
N HIS A 85 -9.43 -17.85 15.44
CA HIS A 85 -10.52 -18.71 15.96
C HIS A 85 -10.22 -20.21 15.80
N TYR A 86 -9.44 -20.59 14.79
CA TYR A 86 -9.12 -21.98 14.48
C TYR A 86 -7.60 -22.13 14.24
N PRO A 87 -6.78 -22.08 15.30
CA PRO A 87 -5.32 -22.13 15.19
C PRO A 87 -4.78 -23.48 14.69
N GLY A 88 -5.62 -24.52 14.63
CA GLY A 88 -5.26 -25.82 14.07
C GLY A 88 -5.33 -25.91 12.55
N ILE A 89 -5.81 -24.88 11.86
CA ILE A 89 -5.87 -24.87 10.39
C ILE A 89 -4.44 -24.84 9.84
N PRO A 90 -4.06 -25.75 8.93
CA PRO A 90 -2.75 -25.72 8.29
C PRO A 90 -2.53 -24.40 7.56
N VAL A 91 -1.33 -23.81 7.70
CA VAL A 91 -0.95 -22.55 7.02
C VAL A 91 -1.19 -22.63 5.51
N VAL A 92 -0.96 -23.79 4.89
CA VAL A 92 -1.21 -24.03 3.47
C VAL A 92 -2.68 -23.80 3.08
N ALA A 93 -3.62 -24.19 3.94
CA ALA A 93 -5.05 -23.98 3.69
C ALA A 93 -5.42 -22.49 3.79
N LEU A 94 -4.84 -21.76 4.75
CA LEU A 94 -5.01 -20.31 4.86
C LEU A 94 -4.44 -19.57 3.64
N LEU A 95 -3.27 -19.99 3.14
CA LEU A 95 -2.67 -19.44 1.92
C LEU A 95 -3.52 -19.73 0.67
N ALA A 96 -4.07 -20.95 0.57
CA ALA A 96 -4.98 -21.31 -0.52
C ALA A 96 -6.24 -20.46 -0.50
N LEU A 97 -6.83 -20.24 0.69
CA LEU A 97 -7.99 -19.37 0.87
C LEU A 97 -7.67 -17.92 0.50
N ALA A 98 -6.55 -17.38 0.98
CA ALA A 98 -6.10 -16.02 0.67
C ALA A 98 -5.96 -15.81 -0.85
N THR A 99 -5.33 -16.79 -1.52
CA THR A 99 -5.11 -16.78 -2.97
C THR A 99 -6.43 -16.83 -3.73
N LEU A 100 -7.36 -17.70 -3.30
CA LEU A 100 -8.68 -17.82 -3.92
C LEU A 100 -9.49 -16.53 -3.79
N LEU A 101 -9.53 -15.92 -2.60
CA LEU A 101 -10.22 -14.65 -2.37
C LEU A 101 -9.62 -13.52 -3.19
N GLY A 102 -8.29 -13.40 -3.18
CA GLY A 102 -7.58 -12.40 -3.99
C GLY A 102 -7.84 -12.56 -5.49
N LEU A 103 -7.85 -13.81 -5.99
CA LEU A 103 -8.15 -14.10 -7.39
C LEU A 103 -9.60 -13.73 -7.74
N LEU A 104 -10.56 -14.09 -6.90
CA LEU A 104 -11.98 -13.80 -7.10
C LEU A 104 -12.23 -12.29 -7.16
N MET A 105 -11.73 -11.55 -6.18
CA MET A 105 -11.87 -10.10 -6.13
C MET A 105 -11.13 -9.42 -7.29
N GLY A 106 -9.92 -9.90 -7.63
CA GLY A 106 -9.15 -9.41 -8.77
C GLY A 106 -9.86 -9.64 -10.11
N MET A 107 -10.48 -10.81 -10.30
CA MET A 107 -11.29 -11.10 -11.50
C MET A 107 -12.51 -10.18 -11.60
N ILE A 108 -13.22 -9.97 -10.48
CA ILE A 108 -14.37 -9.05 -10.44
C ILE A 108 -13.91 -7.65 -10.83
N ASN A 109 -12.84 -7.14 -10.21
CA ASN A 109 -12.31 -5.82 -10.50
C ASN A 109 -11.86 -5.68 -11.95
N GLY A 110 -11.11 -6.67 -12.48
CA GLY A 110 -10.70 -6.69 -13.88
C GLY A 110 -11.88 -6.71 -14.85
N LEU A 111 -12.94 -7.47 -14.53
CA LEU A 111 -14.15 -7.54 -15.34
C LEU A 111 -14.91 -6.20 -15.33
N LEU A 112 -15.03 -5.55 -14.17
CA LEU A 112 -15.70 -4.26 -14.02
C LEU A 112 -14.97 -3.17 -14.82
N VAL A 113 -13.64 -3.12 -14.74
CA VAL A 113 -12.84 -2.18 -15.54
C VAL A 113 -12.99 -2.47 -17.03
N TRP A 114 -12.90 -3.74 -17.44
CA TRP A 114 -13.02 -4.13 -18.84
C TRP A 114 -14.39 -3.84 -19.46
N ARG A 115 -15.50 -4.13 -18.74
CA ARG A 115 -16.85 -3.97 -19.28
C ARG A 115 -17.48 -2.59 -19.05
N LEU A 116 -17.24 -1.99 -17.90
CA LEU A 116 -17.96 -0.78 -17.47
C LEU A 116 -17.10 0.48 -17.59
N GLY A 117 -15.78 0.34 -17.81
CA GLY A 117 -14.87 1.48 -17.96
C GLY A 117 -14.86 2.41 -16.74
N ILE A 118 -15.35 1.95 -15.59
CA ILE A 118 -15.41 2.74 -14.36
C ILE A 118 -13.97 2.98 -13.92
N PRO A 119 -13.51 4.24 -13.89
CA PRO A 119 -12.22 4.56 -13.28
C PRO A 119 -12.31 4.09 -11.82
N ALA A 120 -11.36 3.27 -11.38
CA ALA A 120 -11.40 2.63 -10.05
C ALA A 120 -11.13 3.59 -8.88
N ILE A 121 -11.27 4.90 -9.13
CA ILE A 121 -11.41 5.92 -8.11
C ILE A 121 -12.88 6.01 -7.69
N CYS A 122 -13.15 5.89 -6.39
CA CYS A 122 -14.48 6.14 -5.85
C CYS A 122 -14.92 7.56 -6.23
N GLY A 123 -15.80 7.62 -7.23
CA GLY A 123 -16.77 8.68 -7.49
C GLY A 123 -16.29 10.10 -7.28
N ASP A 124 -15.84 10.75 -8.35
CA ASP A 124 -16.34 12.08 -8.61
C ASP A 124 -16.80 12.19 -10.07
N PRO A 125 -18.09 11.92 -10.35
CA PRO A 125 -18.69 12.27 -11.63
C PRO A 125 -18.52 13.76 -12.00
N GLY A 126 -18.23 14.63 -11.02
CA GLY A 126 -18.07 16.08 -11.17
C GLY A 126 -16.63 16.57 -11.38
N HIS A 127 -15.59 15.73 -11.24
CA HIS A 127 -14.21 16.20 -11.41
C HIS A 127 -13.89 16.55 -12.88
N HIS A 128 -14.52 15.84 -13.81
CA HIS A 128 -14.37 16.08 -15.25
C HIS A 128 -15.16 17.30 -15.74
N GLU A 129 -16.30 17.64 -15.10
CA GLU A 129 -17.08 18.85 -15.44
C GLU A 129 -16.41 20.12 -14.93
N HIS A 130 -15.77 20.08 -13.76
CA HIS A 130 -15.07 21.26 -13.23
C HIS A 130 -13.82 21.60 -14.03
N LEU A 131 -13.04 20.61 -14.46
CA LEU A 131 -11.84 20.87 -15.27
C LEU A 131 -12.18 21.32 -16.69
N SER A 132 -13.18 20.71 -17.35
CA SER A 132 -13.57 21.09 -18.72
C SER A 132 -14.12 22.52 -18.81
N ARG A 133 -14.82 23.02 -17.78
CA ARG A 133 -15.26 24.42 -17.71
C ARG A 133 -14.12 25.42 -17.54
N HIS A 134 -13.02 25.05 -16.88
CA HIS A 134 -11.88 25.96 -16.71
C HIS A 134 -10.96 26.02 -17.93
N TYR A 135 -10.91 24.98 -18.76
CA TYR A 135 -10.17 25.02 -20.04
C TYR A 135 -10.95 25.69 -21.17
N LEU A 136 -12.28 25.65 -21.16
CA LEU A 136 -13.13 26.32 -22.17
C LEU A 136 -13.32 27.83 -21.94
N LEU A 137 -12.88 28.36 -20.80
CA LEU A 137 -12.97 29.78 -20.44
C LEU A 137 -11.59 30.46 -20.42
N ALA A 138 -10.54 29.77 -20.90
CA ALA A 138 -9.17 30.26 -20.94
C ALA A 138 -8.73 30.73 -22.35
N ASP A 139 -9.68 30.86 -23.28
CA ASP A 139 -9.51 31.48 -24.61
C ASP A 139 -10.12 32.89 -24.62
#